data_AF-A0A8D2K9F8-F1
#
_entry.id   AF-A0A8D2K9F8-F1
#
_cell.length_a   1.000
_cell.length_b   1.000
_cell.length_c   1.000
_cell.angle_alpha   90.00
_cell.angle_beta   90.00
_cell.angle_gamma   90.00
#
_symmetry.space_group_name_H-M   'P 1'
#
loop_
_entity.id
_entity.type
_entity.pdbx_description
1 polymer ?
#
loop_
_entity_poly.entity_id
_entity_poly.type
_entity_poly.pdbx_seq_one_letter_code
_entity_poly.pdbx_strand_id
1 'polypeptide(L)'
;MNPSLRDDFTEFGKLLKYKIIQYEKSLYYASFLEVLVGYVCISLEIDDLKNVTNSPTMLYSEKQKQAKQSQTEEMCGAWRGLKATMTEDLADHGGDDEATPLFGVNT
;
A
#
# COMPACT_ATOMS: atom_id res chain seq x y z
N MET A 1 18.90 23.37 -23.50
CA MET A 1 19.05 22.19 -24.39
C MET A 1 17.95 22.28 -25.43
N ASN A 2 18.24 22.00 -26.70
CA ASN A 2 17.23 21.97 -27.78
C ASN A 2 17.16 20.54 -28.32
N PRO A 3 16.33 19.66 -27.73
CA PRO A 3 16.33 18.25 -28.08
C PRO A 3 15.74 18.04 -29.48
N SER A 4 16.36 17.16 -30.26
CA SER A 4 15.86 16.79 -31.60
C SER A 4 15.80 15.28 -31.82
N LEU A 5 16.65 14.51 -31.11
CA LEU A 5 16.65 13.05 -31.13
C LEU A 5 16.02 12.47 -29.87
N ARG A 6 15.59 11.21 -29.96
CA ARG A 6 15.02 10.46 -28.82
C ARG A 6 15.91 10.50 -27.58
N ASP A 7 17.22 10.34 -27.78
CA ASP A 7 18.18 10.33 -26.67
C ASP A 7 18.33 11.73 -26.05
N ASP A 8 18.27 12.79 -26.87
CA ASP A 8 18.24 14.17 -26.37
C ASP A 8 17.01 14.43 -25.50
N PHE A 9 15.84 13.93 -25.92
CA PHE A 9 14.61 14.03 -25.11
C PHE A 9 14.72 13.22 -23.81
N THR A 10 15.41 12.08 -23.84
CA THR A 10 15.67 11.27 -22.64
C THR A 10 16.55 12.03 -21.64
N GLU A 11 17.60 12.69 -22.11
CA GLU A 11 18.48 13.51 -21.27
C GLU A 11 17.79 14.79 -20.79
N PHE A 12 17.05 15.47 -21.68
CA PHE A 12 16.25 16.63 -21.32
C PHE A 12 15.22 16.31 -20.23
N GLY A 13 14.55 15.16 -20.33
CA GLY A 13 13.64 14.66 -19.30
C GLY A 13 14.33 14.42 -17.95
N LYS A 14 15.56 13.90 -17.94
CA LYS A 14 16.36 13.74 -16.70
C LYS A 14 16.65 15.11 -16.07
N LEU A 15 17.08 16.09 -16.86
CA LEU A 15 17.40 17.43 -16.36
C LEU A 15 16.15 18.13 -15.80
N LEU A 16 15.01 18.05 -16.49
CA LEU A 16 13.74 18.57 -16.00
C LEU A 16 13.34 17.90 -14.68
N LYS A 17 13.41 16.57 -14.61
CA LYS A 17 13.15 15.82 -13.37
C LYS A 17 14.02 16.34 -12.23
N TYR A 18 15.35 16.40 -12.44
CA TYR A 18 16.30 16.87 -11.41
C TYR A 18 16.02 18.29 -10.95
N LYS A 19 15.52 19.16 -11.84
CA LYS A 19 15.18 20.51 -11.46
C LYS A 19 13.87 20.57 -10.66
N ILE A 20 12.86 19.83 -11.10
CA ILE A 20 11.52 19.82 -10.48
C ILE A 20 11.58 19.23 -9.07
N ILE A 21 12.25 18.09 -8.88
CA ILE A 21 12.34 17.39 -7.57
C ILE A 21 13.00 18.24 -6.47
N GLN A 22 13.83 19.22 -6.81
CA GLN A 22 14.44 20.13 -5.82
C GLN A 22 13.40 20.85 -4.95
N TYR A 23 12.17 20.96 -5.42
CA TYR A 23 11.08 21.67 -4.76
C TYR A 23 10.06 20.74 -4.08
N GLU A 24 10.33 19.42 -3.98
CA GLU A 24 9.38 18.43 -3.48
C GLU A 24 8.88 18.69 -2.04
N LYS A 25 9.67 19.40 -1.22
CA LYS A 25 9.32 19.75 0.17
C LYS A 25 8.46 21.01 0.28
N SER A 26 8.23 21.71 -0.82
CA SER A 26 7.41 22.92 -0.85
C SER A 26 5.93 22.55 -0.69
N LEU A 27 5.21 23.30 0.13
CA LEU A 27 3.75 23.17 0.26
C LEU A 27 3.01 23.44 -1.07
N TYR A 28 3.65 24.16 -1.99
CA TYR A 28 3.10 24.48 -3.32
C TYR A 28 3.41 23.42 -4.38
N TYR A 29 4.19 22.38 -4.05
CA TYR A 29 4.72 21.43 -5.03
C TYR A 29 3.61 20.69 -5.79
N ALA A 30 2.58 20.23 -5.06
CA ALA A 30 1.46 19.52 -5.67
C ALA A 30 0.69 20.40 -6.67
N SER A 31 0.29 21.61 -6.26
CA SER A 31 -0.43 22.56 -7.12
C SER A 31 0.42 23.01 -8.32
N PHE A 32 1.72 23.19 -8.12
CA PHE A 32 2.66 23.48 -9.20
C PHE A 32 2.70 22.35 -10.24
N LEU A 33 2.81 21.09 -9.79
CA LEU A 33 2.84 19.93 -10.69
C LEU A 33 1.53 19.77 -11.47
N GLU A 34 0.39 19.99 -10.82
CA GLU A 34 -0.93 19.92 -11.47
C GLU A 34 -1.02 20.90 -12.65
N VAL A 35 -0.66 22.16 -12.40
CA VAL A 35 -0.67 23.21 -13.43
C VAL A 35 0.36 22.93 -14.52
N LEU A 36 1.58 22.51 -14.16
CA LEU A 36 2.64 22.19 -15.13
C LEU A 36 2.24 21.04 -16.05
N VAL A 37 1.72 19.94 -15.50
CA VAL A 37 1.25 18.78 -16.26
C VAL A 37 0.13 19.20 -17.21
N GLY A 38 -0.81 20.01 -16.74
CA GLY A 38 -1.87 20.58 -17.59
C GLY A 38 -1.32 21.34 -18.79
N TYR A 39 -0.34 22.22 -18.58
CA TYR A 39 0.27 23.00 -19.67
C TYR A 39 1.05 22.17 -20.67
N VAL A 40 1.82 21.17 -20.22
CA VAL A 40 2.63 20.35 -21.15
C VAL A 40 1.79 19.34 -21.92
N CYS A 41 0.61 18.97 -21.40
CA CYS A 41 -0.30 18.02 -22.03
C CYS A 41 -1.36 18.67 -22.94
N ILE A 42 -1.57 20.00 -22.88
CA ILE A 42 -2.66 20.68 -23.59
C ILE A 42 -2.61 20.51 -25.12
N SER A 43 -1.40 20.32 -25.68
CA SER A 43 -1.19 20.16 -27.12
C SER A 43 -1.15 18.71 -27.58
N LEU A 44 -1.32 17.74 -26.68
CA LEU A 44 -1.31 16.31 -27.04
C LEU A 44 -2.63 15.90 -27.69
N GLU A 45 -2.55 14.96 -28.62
CA GLU A 45 -3.74 14.30 -29.18
C GLU A 45 -4.41 13.39 -28.13
N ILE A 46 -5.67 13.04 -28.36
CA ILE A 46 -6.49 12.30 -27.39
C ILE A 46 -5.87 10.95 -27.03
N ASP A 47 -5.32 10.23 -28.00
CA ASP A 47 -4.71 8.91 -27.79
C ASP A 47 -3.41 9.00 -26.97
N ASP A 48 -2.58 10.00 -27.26
CA ASP A 48 -1.35 10.27 -26.51
C ASP A 48 -1.65 10.73 -25.08
N LEU A 49 -2.65 11.60 -24.91
CA LEU A 49 -3.12 12.06 -23.61
C LEU A 49 -3.63 10.88 -22.76
N LYS A 50 -4.38 9.94 -23.37
CA LYS A 50 -4.84 8.72 -22.71
C LYS A 50 -3.65 7.87 -22.24
N ASN A 51 -2.61 7.74 -23.06
CA ASN A 51 -1.42 6.99 -22.67
C ASN A 51 -0.67 7.65 -21.49
N VAL A 52 -0.49 8.98 -21.55
CA VAL A 52 0.17 9.76 -20.49
C VAL A 52 -0.61 9.73 -19.18
N THR A 53 -1.94 9.77 -19.21
CA THR A 53 -2.80 9.80 -18.00
C THR A 53 -2.97 8.44 -17.33
N ASN A 54 -2.86 7.33 -18.06
CA ASN A 54 -2.94 5.98 -17.50
C ASN A 54 -1.81 5.71 -16.50
N SER A 55 -0.58 6.19 -16.77
CA SER A 55 0.58 5.94 -15.91
C SER A 55 0.43 6.53 -14.49
N PRO A 56 0.10 7.83 -14.29
CA PRO A 56 -0.21 8.38 -12.97
C PRO A 56 -1.39 7.68 -12.28
N THR A 57 -2.42 7.30 -13.02
CA THR A 57 -3.61 6.61 -12.47
C THR A 57 -3.26 5.25 -11.86
N MET A 58 -2.39 4.48 -12.52
CA MET A 58 -1.87 3.24 -11.97
C MET A 58 -1.01 3.47 -10.73
N LEU A 59 -0.10 4.45 -10.78
CA LEU A 59 0.76 4.79 -9.63
C LEU A 59 -0.05 5.22 -8.40
N TYR A 60 -1.11 6.01 -8.61
CA TYR A 60 -2.05 6.40 -7.55
C TYR A 60 -2.73 5.17 -6.93
N SER A 61 -3.24 4.26 -7.77
CA SER A 61 -3.88 3.02 -7.33
C SER A 61 -2.94 2.12 -6.53
N GLU A 62 -1.67 2.06 -6.91
CA GLU A 62 -0.64 1.31 -6.19
C GLU A 62 -0.36 1.91 -4.81
N LYS A 63 -0.17 3.24 -4.74
CA LYS A 63 0.02 3.95 -3.46
C LYS A 63 -1.19 3.81 -2.52
N GLN A 64 -2.41 3.80 -3.08
CA GLN A 64 -3.63 3.61 -2.29
C GLN A 64 -3.70 2.20 -1.66
N LYS A 65 -3.23 1.17 -2.36
CA LYS A 65 -3.17 -0.21 -1.83
C LYS A 65 -2.14 -0.34 -0.71
N GLN A 66 -0.94 0.24 -0.88
CA GLN A 66 0.10 0.25 0.15
C GLN A 66 -0.39 0.94 1.44
N ALA A 67 -1.09 2.08 1.32
CA ALA A 67 -1.64 2.79 2.48
C ALA A 67 -2.72 2.00 3.25
N LYS A 68 -3.44 1.08 2.59
CA LYS A 68 -4.46 0.22 3.22
C LYS A 68 -3.85 -1.03 3.87
N GLN A 69 -2.76 -1.56 3.32
CA GLN A 69 -2.05 -2.71 3.89
C GLN A 69 -1.29 -2.34 5.17
N SER A 70 -0.67 -1.16 5.23
CA SER A 70 0.01 -0.66 6.43
C SER A 70 -0.93 -0.48 7.63
N GLN A 71 -2.21 -0.17 7.41
CA GLN A 71 -3.22 -0.11 8.50
C GLN A 71 -3.65 -1.49 9.01
N THR A 72 -3.49 -2.55 8.21
CA THR A 72 -3.91 -3.92 8.58
C THR A 72 -2.83 -4.62 9.42
N GLU A 73 -1.56 -4.30 9.21
CA GLU A 73 -0.43 -4.85 9.98
C GLU A 73 -0.39 -4.31 11.42
N GLU A 74 -0.74 -3.04 11.64
CA GLU A 74 -0.84 -2.45 12.99
C GLU A 74 -1.94 -3.10 13.84
N MET A 75 -3.03 -3.58 13.23
CA MET A 75 -4.12 -4.25 13.95
C MET A 75 -3.85 -5.75 14.21
N CYS A 76 -3.00 -6.39 13.40
CA CYS A 76 -2.58 -7.79 13.59
C CYS A 76 -1.41 -7.95 14.58
N GLY A 77 -0.57 -6.91 14.76
CA GLY A 77 0.53 -6.92 15.73
C GLY A 77 0.08 -6.97 17.19
N ALA A 78 -1.08 -6.40 17.51
CA ALA A 78 -1.63 -6.40 18.87
C ALA A 78 -2.21 -7.76 19.30
N TRP A 79 -2.73 -8.57 18.37
CA TRP A 79 -3.33 -9.88 18.68
C TRP A 79 -2.29 -11.00 18.80
N ARG A 80 -1.10 -10.85 18.21
CA ARG A 80 0.01 -11.83 18.31
C ARG A 80 0.99 -11.55 19.45
N GLY A 81 0.63 -10.72 20.44
CA GLY A 81 1.54 -10.27 21.50
C GLY A 81 1.26 -10.76 22.92
N LEU A 82 0.14 -11.44 23.20
CA LEU A 82 -0.19 -11.95 24.55
C LEU A 82 -0.38 -13.47 24.55
N LYS A 83 0.72 -14.23 24.61
CA LYS A 83 0.72 -15.56 25.23
C LYS A 83 2.12 -15.92 25.74
N ALA A 84 2.44 -15.39 26.91
CA ALA A 84 3.51 -15.94 27.74
C ALA A 84 3.01 -16.07 29.18
N THR A 85 3.35 -17.21 29.78
CA THR A 85 3.41 -17.57 31.21
C THR A 85 2.11 -17.93 31.94
N MET A 86 2.04 -19.21 32.33
CA MET A 86 1.72 -19.80 33.67
C MET A 86 1.51 -21.32 33.40
N THR A 87 2.52 -22.15 33.68
CA THR A 87 2.62 -23.05 34.87
C THR A 87 1.52 -24.14 34.86
N GLU A 88 1.71 -25.41 35.21
CA GLU A 88 2.72 -26.20 35.91
C GLU A 88 2.39 -27.69 35.63
N ASP A 89 3.36 -28.56 35.82
CA ASP A 89 3.27 -30.01 35.76
C ASP A 89 2.11 -30.59 36.59
N LEU A 90 1.31 -31.49 36.00
CA LEU A 90 0.63 -32.56 36.74
C LEU A 90 0.55 -33.82 35.87
N ALA A 91 1.51 -34.71 36.07
CA ALA A 91 1.32 -36.12 35.81
C ALA A 91 0.52 -36.72 36.97
N ASP A 92 -0.61 -37.38 36.71
CA ASP A 92 -0.99 -38.59 37.45
C ASP A 92 -2.01 -39.43 36.68
N HIS A 93 -1.87 -40.73 36.91
CA HIS A 93 -2.48 -41.89 36.29
C HIS A 93 -3.99 -42.04 36.49
N GLY A 94 -4.61 -42.81 35.59
CA GLY A 94 -5.40 -43.96 36.03
C GLY A 94 -6.84 -44.03 35.53
N GLY A 95 -7.17 -45.19 34.93
CA GLY A 95 -8.45 -45.87 35.20
C GLY A 95 -9.54 -45.70 34.14
N ASP A 96 -9.46 -46.53 33.11
CA ASP A 96 -10.46 -47.51 32.70
C ASP A 96 -11.94 -47.36 33.15
N ASP A 97 -12.80 -47.55 32.13
CA ASP A 97 -14.05 -48.33 32.14
C ASP A 97 -15.40 -47.76 32.63
N GLU A 98 -16.41 -48.17 31.85
CA GLU A 98 -17.79 -48.53 32.23
C GLU A 98 -18.97 -47.54 32.05
N ALA A 99 -19.65 -47.73 30.92
CA ALA A 99 -21.11 -47.91 30.71
C ALA A 99 -22.18 -47.10 31.51
N THR A 100 -22.86 -46.21 30.77
CA THR A 100 -24.35 -46.05 30.62
C THR A 100 -25.26 -45.82 31.88
N PRO A 101 -26.59 -45.61 31.73
CA PRO A 101 -27.27 -44.32 31.55
C PRO A 101 -28.32 -44.04 32.68
N LEU A 102 -29.04 -42.90 32.65
CA LEU A 102 -30.51 -42.80 32.86
C LEU A 102 -30.99 -41.35 33.16
N PHE A 103 -31.98 -40.94 32.36
CA PHE A 103 -33.19 -40.14 32.65
C PHE A 103 -33.21 -39.09 33.78
N GLY A 104 -33.71 -37.89 33.43
CA GLY A 104 -34.34 -36.97 34.37
C GLY A 104 -34.71 -35.61 33.76
N VAL A 105 -35.92 -35.51 33.22
CA VAL A 105 -36.59 -34.24 32.83
C VAL A 105 -36.92 -33.44 34.08
N ASN A 106 -36.67 -32.12 34.05
CA ASN A 106 -37.25 -31.10 34.94
C ASN A 106 -37.02 -29.75 34.22
N THR A 107 -37.95 -28.83 33.97
CA THR A 107 -39.34 -28.59 34.38
C THR A 107 -40.00 -27.78 33.25
#